data_AF-A0A975B6E2-F1
#
_entry.id   AF-A0A975B6E2-F1
#
_cell.length_a   1.000
_cell.length_b   1.000
_cell.length_c   1.000
_cell.angle_alpha   90.00
_cell.angle_beta   90.00
_cell.angle_gamma   90.00
#
_symmetry.space_group_name_H-M   'P 1'
#
loop_
_entity.id
_entity.type
_entity.pdbx_description
1 polymer ?
#
loop_
_entity_poly.entity_id
_entity_poly.type
_entity_poly.pdbx_seq_one_letter_code
_entity_poly.pdbx_strand_id
1 'polypeptide(L)'
;MKKIFLSRILFYITIFLLMTELPASADQAAWVLKADADKAVQMIDPGIEIRTFCQPCGETSWTSVIVNQVELKNSSGQYFQVFINGQGVDLAYCYINKDGKWKNIAIILGLDVSGVSEFIIDEGTPGSSIHKTAIMWDDELNRVYGLLRSKLKPEAQKALKNSQLAWIKYRDLEFENIDNIYSNFQGTMYSPMRIDHRNQLIKQRVTELQSYLDLFDNY
;
A
#
# COMPACT_ATOMS: atom_id res chain seq x y z
N MET A 1 -61.49 33.33 -26.76
CA MET A 1 -60.10 33.48 -27.27
C MET A 1 -59.13 33.01 -26.20
N LYS A 2 -58.21 32.09 -26.55
CA LYS A 2 -57.02 31.60 -25.79
C LYS A 2 -57.31 30.95 -24.42
N LYS A 3 -57.46 29.62 -24.30
CA LYS A 3 -56.42 28.56 -24.15
C LYS A 3 -55.38 28.86 -23.06
N ILE A 4 -55.07 27.82 -22.26
CA ILE A 4 -53.91 27.54 -21.36
C ILE A 4 -54.42 27.24 -19.93
N PHE A 5 -54.20 26.09 -19.27
CA PHE A 5 -53.49 24.86 -19.60
C PHE A 5 -54.05 23.69 -18.77
N LEU A 6 -53.96 22.49 -19.32
CA LEU A 6 -54.35 21.22 -18.71
C LEU A 6 -53.55 20.88 -17.44
N SER A 7 -54.26 20.28 -16.49
CA SER A 7 -53.95 19.02 -15.79
C SER A 7 -52.54 18.45 -16.01
N ARG A 8 -51.84 18.19 -14.90
CA ARG A 8 -51.16 16.90 -14.65
C ARG A 8 -50.75 16.76 -13.18
N ILE A 9 -51.60 16.05 -12.46
CA ILE A 9 -51.19 15.20 -11.34
C ILE A 9 -50.17 14.22 -11.91
N LEU A 10 -48.92 14.26 -11.44
CA LEU A 10 -48.08 13.06 -11.40
C LEU A 10 -47.11 13.18 -10.22
N PHE A 11 -47.33 12.29 -9.29
CA PHE A 11 -46.59 12.02 -8.06
C PHE A 11 -45.18 11.52 -8.44
N TYR A 12 -44.17 12.40 -8.39
CA TYR A 12 -42.77 11.96 -8.47
C TYR A 12 -42.25 11.71 -7.06
N ILE A 13 -42.66 10.56 -6.50
CA ILE A 13 -41.79 9.82 -5.58
C ILE A 13 -40.85 9.02 -6.48
N THR A 14 -39.64 9.51 -6.67
CA THR A 14 -38.56 8.71 -7.25
C THR A 14 -37.25 9.06 -6.55
N ILE A 15 -36.98 8.23 -5.53
CA ILE A 15 -35.69 7.63 -5.24
C ILE A 15 -34.56 8.65 -5.12
N PHE A 16 -34.42 9.13 -3.89
CA PHE A 16 -33.14 9.54 -3.35
C PHE A 16 -32.23 8.30 -3.44
N LEU A 17 -31.49 8.18 -4.54
CA LEU A 17 -30.38 7.24 -4.67
C LEU A 17 -29.24 7.82 -3.84
N LEU A 18 -29.32 7.66 -2.51
CA LEU A 18 -28.18 7.78 -1.61
C LEU A 18 -27.30 6.57 -1.98
N MET A 19 -26.52 6.72 -3.05
CA MET A 19 -25.41 5.82 -3.36
C MET A 19 -24.43 5.96 -2.20
N THR A 20 -24.69 5.13 -1.20
CA THR A 20 -23.76 4.49 -0.29
C THR A 20 -22.48 5.27 -0.08
N GLU A 21 -22.39 5.96 1.06
CA GLU A 21 -21.10 6.14 1.70
C GLU A 21 -20.53 4.73 1.89
N LEU A 22 -19.58 4.36 1.04
CA LEU A 22 -18.73 3.21 1.28
C LEU A 22 -17.96 3.55 2.57
N PRO A 23 -18.08 2.79 3.66
CA PRO A 23 -16.87 2.50 4.41
C PRO A 23 -16.03 1.62 3.49
N ALA A 24 -15.29 2.29 2.58
CA ALA A 24 -14.14 1.70 1.94
C ALA A 24 -13.23 1.22 3.09
N SER A 25 -12.96 -0.07 3.12
CA SER A 25 -12.19 -0.76 4.14
C SER A 25 -10.88 -0.01 4.44
N ALA A 26 -10.79 0.75 5.54
CA ALA A 26 -9.59 1.54 5.84
C ALA A 26 -9.44 1.86 7.34
N ASP A 27 -9.38 0.83 8.18
CA ASP A 27 -8.87 0.91 9.57
C ASP A 27 -8.14 -0.40 9.92
N GLN A 28 -7.05 -0.70 9.21
CA GLN A 28 -6.31 -1.95 9.43
C GLN A 28 -5.49 -1.91 10.72
N ALA A 29 -4.91 -0.76 11.05
CA ALA A 29 -4.16 -0.54 12.28
C ALA A 29 -4.35 0.89 12.81
N ALA A 30 -5.56 1.45 12.67
CA ALA A 30 -5.93 2.71 13.28
C ALA A 30 -5.95 2.63 14.81
N TRP A 31 -6.46 1.52 15.36
CA TRP A 31 -6.52 1.26 16.80
C TRP A 31 -5.69 0.02 17.13
N VAL A 32 -4.64 0.18 17.93
CA VAL A 32 -3.71 -0.89 18.30
C VAL A 32 -3.60 -1.03 19.81
N LEU A 33 -3.08 -2.16 20.29
CA LEU A 33 -2.83 -2.34 21.72
C LEU A 33 -1.86 -1.27 22.23
N LYS A 34 -2.02 -0.84 23.48
CA LYS A 34 -1.15 0.18 24.07
C LYS A 34 0.35 -0.12 23.91
N ALA A 35 0.75 -1.38 24.07
CA ALA A 35 2.14 -1.78 23.91
C ALA A 35 2.69 -1.53 22.49
N ASP A 36 1.87 -1.72 21.46
CA ASP A 36 2.27 -1.48 20.07
C ASP A 36 2.17 0.01 19.71
N ALA A 37 1.20 0.73 20.28
CA ALA A 37 1.13 2.19 20.19
C ALA A 37 2.38 2.85 20.79
N ASP A 38 2.80 2.40 21.98
CA ASP A 38 3.99 2.89 22.67
C ASP A 38 5.27 2.63 21.83
N LYS A 39 5.40 1.47 21.18
CA LYS A 39 6.49 1.19 20.24
C LYS A 39 6.42 2.07 18.99
N ALA A 40 5.22 2.30 18.46
CA ALA A 40 5.02 3.13 17.27
C ALA A 40 5.57 4.54 17.51
N VAL A 41 5.18 5.18 18.62
CA VAL A 41 5.62 6.55 18.94
C VAL A 41 7.11 6.65 19.24
N GLN A 42 7.74 5.58 19.75
CA GLN A 42 9.20 5.53 19.91
C GLN A 42 9.97 5.56 18.58
N MET A 43 9.31 5.27 17.46
CA MET A 43 9.91 5.33 16.13
C MET A 43 9.61 6.63 15.38
N ILE A 44 8.71 7.47 15.91
CA ILE A 44 8.20 8.66 15.24
C ILE A 44 8.57 9.89 16.08
N ASP A 45 9.80 10.36 15.92
CA ASP A 45 10.28 11.56 16.62
C ASP A 45 9.79 12.86 15.95
N PRO A 46 9.46 13.91 16.71
CA PRO A 46 9.29 15.24 16.14
C PRO A 46 10.52 15.68 15.34
N GLY A 47 10.28 16.18 14.14
CA GLY A 47 11.28 16.63 13.16
C GLY A 47 11.52 15.64 12.02
N ILE A 48 11.08 14.39 12.13
CA ILE A 48 11.23 13.42 11.03
C ILE A 48 10.14 13.59 9.98
N GLU A 49 10.44 13.16 8.76
CA GLU A 49 9.45 12.95 7.70
C GLU A 49 8.90 11.53 7.79
N ILE A 50 7.57 11.41 7.71
CA ILE A 50 6.90 10.15 7.45
C ILE A 50 6.19 10.22 6.09
N ARG A 51 5.98 9.05 5.47
CA ARG A 51 5.14 8.93 4.28
C ARG A 51 3.85 8.20 4.60
N THR A 52 2.74 8.67 4.05
CA THR A 52 1.43 8.01 4.14
C THR A 52 1.01 7.49 2.78
N PHE A 53 0.59 6.22 2.73
CA PHE A 53 0.16 5.57 1.50
C PHE A 53 -0.86 4.45 1.75
N CYS A 54 -2.10 4.65 1.33
CA CYS A 54 -3.16 3.64 1.36
C CYS A 54 -3.33 2.96 0.00
N GLN A 55 -2.51 1.93 -0.26
CA GLN A 55 -2.66 1.03 -1.41
C GLN A 55 -4.06 0.40 -1.54
N PRO A 56 -4.67 -0.18 -0.47
CA PRO A 56 -5.97 -0.82 -0.62
C PRO A 56 -7.10 0.19 -0.87
N CYS A 57 -6.87 1.48 -0.63
CA CYS A 57 -7.80 2.57 -0.97
C CYS A 57 -7.73 2.98 -2.46
N GLY A 58 -6.77 2.45 -3.23
CA GLY A 58 -6.53 2.84 -4.61
C GLY A 58 -5.70 4.11 -4.77
N GLU A 59 -4.97 4.53 -3.72
CA GLU A 59 -4.00 5.61 -3.86
C GLU A 59 -2.91 5.21 -4.85
N THR A 60 -2.41 6.18 -5.62
CA THR A 60 -1.39 5.95 -6.66
C THR A 60 -0.05 6.60 -6.33
N SER A 61 0.07 7.23 -5.17
CA SER A 61 1.31 7.79 -4.65
C SER A 61 1.17 8.07 -3.16
N TRP A 62 2.29 8.03 -2.46
CA TRP A 62 2.39 8.48 -1.08
C TRP A 62 2.33 10.02 -0.97
N THR A 63 2.00 10.50 0.22
CA THR A 63 2.18 11.89 0.64
C THR A 63 3.17 11.96 1.81
N SER A 64 3.82 13.12 1.99
CA SER A 64 4.81 13.31 3.05
C SER A 64 4.29 14.25 4.12
N VAL A 65 4.57 13.88 5.37
CA VAL A 65 4.19 14.65 6.56
C VAL A 65 5.43 14.82 7.41
N ILE A 66 5.81 16.08 7.67
CA ILE A 66 6.80 16.41 8.70
C ILE A 66 6.11 16.30 10.06
N VAL A 67 6.66 15.46 10.93
CA VAL A 67 6.15 15.25 12.27
C VAL A 67 6.54 16.45 13.12
N ASN A 68 5.56 17.24 13.57
CA ASN A 68 5.78 18.30 14.56
C ASN A 68 5.41 17.82 15.96
N GLN A 69 4.42 16.93 16.03
CA GLN A 69 3.88 16.42 17.27
C GLN A 69 3.37 14.99 17.08
N VAL A 70 3.58 14.15 18.10
CA VAL A 70 3.01 12.82 18.20
C VAL A 70 2.31 12.65 19.55
N GLU A 71 1.08 12.13 19.52
CA GLU A 71 0.28 11.87 20.72
C GLU A 71 -0.32 10.46 20.67
N LEU A 72 -0.56 9.89 21.85
CA LEU A 72 -1.38 8.68 21.99
C LEU A 72 -2.69 9.06 22.67
N LYS A 73 -3.82 8.66 22.06
CA LYS A 73 -5.15 8.81 22.66
C LYS A 73 -5.77 7.44 22.86
N ASN A 74 -6.38 7.23 24.02
CA ASN A 74 -7.16 6.02 24.27
C ASN A 74 -8.44 6.09 23.42
N SER A 75 -8.61 5.12 22.53
CA SER A 75 -9.80 5.04 21.69
C SER A 75 -10.90 4.25 22.40
N SER A 76 -10.54 3.09 22.96
CA SER A 76 -11.44 2.25 23.74
C SER A 76 -10.68 1.16 24.49
N GLY A 77 -10.84 1.08 25.82
CA GLY A 77 -10.26 0.03 26.65
C GLY A 77 -8.74 -0.05 26.52
N GLN A 78 -8.24 -1.18 26.00
CA GLN A 78 -6.80 -1.42 25.78
C GLN A 78 -6.27 -0.87 24.45
N TYR A 79 -7.15 -0.31 23.60
CA TYR A 79 -6.81 0.17 22.27
C TYR A 79 -6.54 1.68 22.28
N PHE A 80 -5.46 2.03 21.60
CA PHE A 80 -4.96 3.39 21.45
C PHE A 80 -4.77 3.70 19.98
N GLN A 81 -4.93 4.96 19.65
CA GLN A 81 -4.63 5.50 18.33
C GLN A 81 -3.45 6.48 18.43
N VAL A 82 -2.57 6.39 17.43
CA VAL A 82 -1.47 7.34 17.24
C VAL A 82 -2.01 8.56 16.52
N PHE A 83 -1.66 9.74 17.01
CA PHE A 83 -1.98 11.01 16.39
C PHE A 83 -0.69 11.70 15.96
N ILE A 84 -0.64 12.14 14.72
CA ILE A 84 0.49 12.89 14.16
C ILE A 84 -0.04 14.25 13.75
N ASN A 85 0.54 15.32 14.29
CA ASN A 85 0.09 16.70 14.07
C ASN A 85 -1.41 16.89 14.35
N GLY A 86 -1.94 16.20 15.37
CA GLY A 86 -3.35 16.26 15.75
C GLY A 86 -4.31 15.43 14.88
N GLN A 87 -3.82 14.74 13.85
CA GLN A 87 -4.61 13.83 13.02
C GLN A 87 -4.38 12.38 13.45
N GLY A 88 -5.46 11.62 13.69
CA GLY A 88 -5.38 10.19 13.96
C GLY A 88 -4.92 9.46 12.71
N VAL A 89 -3.90 8.61 12.84
CA VAL A 89 -3.32 7.87 11.71
C VAL A 89 -3.60 6.37 11.80
N ASP A 90 -3.66 5.71 10.64
CA ASP A 90 -3.62 4.26 10.53
C ASP A 90 -2.17 3.81 10.30
N LEU A 91 -1.61 3.03 11.24
CA LEU A 91 -0.23 2.57 11.15
C LEU A 91 0.03 1.64 9.96
N ALA A 92 -1.01 1.03 9.40
CA ALA A 92 -0.92 0.21 8.19
C ALA A 92 -0.61 1.05 6.94
N TYR A 93 -0.83 2.36 6.99
CA TYR A 93 -0.56 3.27 5.87
C TYR A 93 0.59 4.23 6.17
N CYS A 94 1.27 4.08 7.31
CA CYS A 94 2.38 4.93 7.68
C CYS A 94 3.72 4.24 7.41
N TYR A 95 4.65 5.00 6.84
CA TYR A 95 5.99 4.54 6.47
C TYR A 95 7.05 5.47 7.05
N ILE A 96 8.09 4.88 7.62
CA ILE A 96 9.26 5.60 8.16
C ILE A 96 10.51 5.27 7.36
N ASN A 97 11.41 6.24 7.23
CA ASN A 97 12.70 5.99 6.59
C ASN A 97 13.61 5.19 7.54
N LYS A 98 14.01 3.99 7.10
CA LYS A 98 15.01 3.14 7.74
C LYS A 98 16.06 2.80 6.70
N ASP A 99 17.29 3.28 6.92
CA ASP A 99 18.45 2.99 6.07
C ASP A 99 18.21 3.32 4.58
N GLY A 100 17.56 4.46 4.32
CA GLY A 100 17.26 4.91 2.96
C GLY A 100 16.00 4.27 2.34
N LYS A 101 15.30 3.40 3.06
CA LYS A 101 14.07 2.74 2.60
C LYS A 101 12.86 3.14 3.42
N TRP A 102 11.74 3.39 2.77
CA TRP A 102 10.48 3.72 3.42
C TRP A 102 9.74 2.45 3.81
N LYS A 103 9.81 2.08 5.09
CA LYS A 103 9.28 0.82 5.62
C LYS A 103 7.98 1.04 6.40
N ASN A 104 7.00 0.17 6.17
CA ASN A 104 5.68 0.22 6.80
C ASN A 104 5.77 -0.01 8.32
N ILE A 105 5.16 0.89 9.11
CA ILE A 105 5.23 0.86 10.57
C ILE A 105 4.50 -0.36 11.14
N ALA A 106 3.30 -0.68 10.65
CA ALA A 106 2.54 -1.84 11.13
C ALA A 106 3.30 -3.17 10.92
N ILE A 107 4.01 -3.30 9.79
CA ILE A 107 4.85 -4.47 9.52
C ILE A 107 6.07 -4.53 10.45
N ILE A 108 6.71 -3.38 10.76
CA ILE A 108 7.79 -3.33 11.75
C ILE A 108 7.32 -3.82 13.13
N LEU A 109 6.10 -3.43 13.51
CA LEU A 109 5.47 -3.81 14.78
C LEU A 109 4.98 -5.27 14.79
N GLY A 110 4.95 -5.94 13.64
CA GLY A 110 4.43 -7.30 13.52
C GLY A 110 2.91 -7.40 13.63
N LEU A 111 2.18 -6.32 13.28
CA LEU A 111 0.72 -6.30 13.26
C LEU A 111 0.18 -7.12 12.09
N ASP A 112 -1.02 -7.67 12.25
CA ASP A 112 -1.71 -8.42 11.21
C ASP A 112 -2.39 -7.45 10.23
N VAL A 113 -1.67 -7.07 9.18
CA VAL A 113 -2.12 -6.15 8.12
C VAL A 113 -2.01 -6.83 6.76
N SER A 114 -2.86 -6.41 5.81
CA SER A 114 -2.99 -7.03 4.50
C SER A 114 -3.19 -5.99 3.39
N GLY A 115 -2.74 -6.29 2.18
CA GLY A 115 -2.87 -5.35 1.06
C GLY A 115 -2.03 -4.08 1.20
N VAL A 116 -1.03 -4.08 2.10
CA VAL A 116 -0.06 -3.01 2.27
C VAL A 116 1.34 -3.56 2.02
N SER A 117 2.18 -2.79 1.32
CA SER A 117 3.53 -3.20 0.99
C SER A 117 4.47 -2.93 2.16
N GLU A 118 5.44 -3.83 2.38
CA GLU A 118 6.48 -3.65 3.40
C GLU A 118 7.32 -2.39 3.15
N PHE A 119 7.57 -2.08 1.88
CA PHE A 119 8.31 -0.92 1.46
C PHE A 119 7.53 -0.13 0.41
N ILE A 120 7.56 1.20 0.51
CA ILE A 120 7.16 2.05 -0.60
C ILE A 120 8.23 1.94 -1.69
N ILE A 121 7.78 1.73 -2.93
CA ILE A 121 8.64 1.83 -4.09
C ILE A 121 8.83 3.31 -4.44
N ASP A 122 10.04 3.83 -4.28
CA ASP A 122 10.40 5.22 -4.62
C ASP A 122 10.92 5.32 -6.08
N GLU A 123 10.21 4.68 -7.01
CA GLU A 123 10.56 4.74 -8.44
C GLU A 123 9.94 5.95 -9.11
N GLY A 124 10.81 6.80 -9.66
CA GLY A 124 10.39 8.03 -10.33
C GLY A 124 9.78 9.05 -9.36
N THR A 125 9.28 10.17 -9.89
CA THR A 125 8.58 11.15 -9.06
C THR A 125 7.19 10.62 -8.69
N PRO A 126 6.68 10.89 -7.47
CA PRO A 126 5.31 10.55 -7.09
C PRO A 126 4.30 10.96 -8.16
N GLY A 127 3.38 10.05 -8.50
CA GLY A 127 2.35 10.26 -9.53
C GLY A 127 2.84 10.21 -11.00
N SER A 128 4.13 10.05 -11.26
CA SER A 128 4.65 9.83 -12.62
C SER A 128 4.19 8.49 -13.22
N SER A 129 4.24 8.36 -14.55
CA SER A 129 3.94 7.09 -15.24
C SER A 129 4.86 5.95 -14.79
N ILE A 130 6.13 6.27 -14.52
CA ILE A 130 7.13 5.34 -13.98
C ILE A 130 6.69 4.83 -12.61
N HIS A 131 6.35 5.76 -11.70
CA HIS A 131 5.89 5.44 -10.35
C HIS A 131 4.62 4.60 -10.37
N LYS A 132 3.64 5.00 -11.18
CA LYS A 132 2.39 4.26 -11.36
C LYS A 132 2.63 2.85 -11.86
N THR A 133 3.55 2.67 -12.81
CA THR A 133 3.89 1.34 -13.35
C THR A 133 4.49 0.45 -12.26
N ALA A 134 5.40 1.01 -11.44
CA ALA A 134 6.02 0.27 -10.35
C ALA A 134 4.99 -0.16 -9.29
N ILE A 135 4.07 0.74 -8.92
CA ILE A 135 2.95 0.43 -8.02
C ILE A 135 2.06 -0.66 -8.61
N MET A 136 1.65 -0.54 -9.88
CA MET A 136 0.79 -1.53 -10.52
C MET A 136 1.40 -2.94 -10.50
N TRP A 137 2.71 -3.07 -10.73
CA TRP A 137 3.37 -4.38 -10.68
C TRP A 137 3.53 -4.92 -9.26
N ASP A 138 3.71 -4.05 -8.27
CA ASP A 138 3.75 -4.45 -6.85
C ASP A 138 2.37 -4.88 -6.34
N ASP A 139 1.32 -4.14 -6.72
CA ASP A 139 -0.07 -4.49 -6.42
C ASP A 139 -0.45 -5.83 -7.06
N GLU A 140 -0.07 -6.04 -8.32
CA GLU A 140 -0.30 -7.31 -9.01
C GLU A 140 0.47 -8.46 -8.34
N LEU A 141 1.72 -8.23 -7.93
CA LEU A 141 2.50 -9.20 -7.17
C LEU A 141 1.81 -9.59 -5.87
N ASN A 142 1.33 -8.60 -5.11
CA ASN A 142 0.62 -8.82 -3.86
C ASN A 142 -0.73 -9.54 -4.07
N ARG A 143 -1.45 -9.18 -5.15
CA ARG A 143 -2.71 -9.84 -5.54
C ARG A 143 -2.50 -11.32 -5.83
N VAL A 144 -1.57 -11.65 -6.71
CA VAL A 144 -1.28 -13.05 -7.09
C VAL A 144 -0.74 -13.84 -5.91
N TYR A 145 0.16 -13.25 -5.11
CA TYR A 145 0.64 -13.86 -3.86
C TYR A 145 -0.50 -14.17 -2.88
N GLY A 146 -1.42 -13.23 -2.67
CA GLY A 146 -2.57 -13.41 -1.79
C GLY A 146 -3.50 -14.52 -2.25
N LEU A 147 -3.84 -14.52 -3.55
CA LEU A 147 -4.66 -15.56 -4.15
C LEU A 147 -4.01 -16.94 -4.05
N LEU A 148 -2.74 -17.07 -4.43
CA LEU A 148 -2.00 -18.33 -4.29
C LEU A 148 -2.00 -18.79 -2.84
N ARG A 149 -1.64 -17.91 -1.91
CA ARG A 149 -1.59 -18.24 -0.48
C ARG A 149 -2.94 -18.75 0.04
N SER A 150 -4.07 -18.22 -0.44
CA SER A 150 -5.41 -18.65 -0.03
C SER A 150 -5.75 -20.09 -0.45
N LYS A 151 -5.11 -20.61 -1.50
CA LYS A 151 -5.31 -21.98 -2.00
C LYS A 151 -4.44 -23.02 -1.28
N LEU A 152 -3.42 -22.57 -0.53
CA LEU A 152 -2.40 -23.44 0.06
C LEU A 152 -2.76 -23.91 1.48
N LYS A 153 -2.29 -25.12 1.82
CA LYS A 153 -2.29 -25.66 3.20
C LYS A 153 -1.31 -24.89 4.10
N PRO A 154 -1.47 -24.91 5.44
CA PRO A 154 -0.67 -24.09 6.36
C PRO A 154 0.85 -24.21 6.19
N GLU A 155 1.37 -25.41 5.96
CA GLU A 155 2.79 -25.67 5.76
C GLU A 155 3.30 -24.99 4.48
N ALA A 156 2.53 -25.10 3.39
CA ALA A 156 2.86 -24.48 2.11
C ALA A 156 2.68 -22.95 2.15
N GLN A 157 1.71 -22.42 2.89
CA GLN A 157 1.58 -20.98 3.13
C GLN A 157 2.82 -20.42 3.84
N LYS A 158 3.34 -21.12 4.84
CA LYS A 158 4.57 -20.74 5.54
C LYS A 158 5.78 -20.77 4.61
N ALA A 159 5.90 -21.81 3.78
CA ALA A 159 6.96 -21.92 2.79
C ALA A 159 6.90 -20.80 1.74
N LEU A 160 5.71 -20.50 1.21
CA LEU A 160 5.47 -19.41 0.26
C LEU A 160 5.86 -18.05 0.87
N LYS A 161 5.43 -17.77 2.11
CA LYS A 161 5.83 -16.55 2.83
C LYS A 161 7.35 -16.43 2.94
N ASN A 162 8.03 -17.50 3.34
CA ASN A 162 9.50 -17.48 3.47
C ASN A 162 10.21 -17.29 2.12
N SER A 163 9.72 -17.96 1.07
CA SER A 163 10.22 -17.77 -0.30
C SER A 163 10.06 -16.31 -0.74
N GLN A 164 8.88 -15.72 -0.47
CA GLN A 164 8.59 -14.34 -0.86
C GLN A 164 9.48 -13.33 -0.11
N LEU A 165 9.70 -13.52 1.20
CA LEU A 165 10.61 -12.68 1.98
C LEU A 165 12.06 -12.77 1.48
N ALA A 166 12.52 -13.98 1.15
CA ALA A 166 13.85 -14.17 0.56
C ALA A 166 13.97 -13.51 -0.82
N TRP A 167 12.92 -13.61 -1.64
CA TRP A 167 12.87 -12.96 -2.95
C TRP A 167 12.88 -11.44 -2.83
N ILE A 168 12.16 -10.84 -1.87
CA ILE A 168 12.20 -9.39 -1.61
C ILE A 168 13.62 -8.94 -1.28
N LYS A 169 14.34 -9.70 -0.43
CA LYS A 169 15.74 -9.40 -0.12
C LYS A 169 16.64 -9.46 -1.35
N TYR A 170 16.44 -10.45 -2.22
CA TYR A 170 17.14 -10.55 -3.50
C TYR A 170 16.82 -9.38 -4.43
N ARG A 171 15.53 -9.08 -4.63
CA ARG A 171 15.04 -7.97 -5.46
C ARG A 171 15.69 -6.66 -5.06
N ASP A 172 15.73 -6.39 -3.75
CA ASP A 172 16.30 -5.16 -3.21
C ASP A 172 17.80 -5.03 -3.49
N LEU A 173 18.55 -6.12 -3.35
CA LEU A 173 19.97 -6.17 -3.71
C LEU A 173 20.18 -6.00 -5.21
N GLU A 174 19.30 -6.60 -6.02
CA GLU A 174 19.38 -6.50 -7.47
C GLU A 174 18.99 -5.09 -7.96
N PHE A 175 18.06 -4.41 -7.28
CA PHE A 175 17.75 -3.01 -7.56
C PHE A 175 18.94 -2.11 -7.28
N GLU A 176 19.63 -2.31 -6.15
CA GLU A 176 20.87 -1.59 -5.85
C GLU A 176 21.97 -1.87 -6.89
N ASN A 177 22.13 -3.13 -7.29
CA ASN A 177 23.05 -3.51 -8.37
C ASN A 177 22.70 -2.81 -9.70
N ILE A 178 21.43 -2.82 -10.09
CA ILE A 178 20.94 -2.11 -11.28
C ILE A 178 21.23 -0.61 -11.16
N ASP A 179 20.91 0.01 -10.03
CA ASP A 179 21.16 1.44 -9.83
C ASP A 179 22.65 1.78 -9.94
N ASN A 180 23.51 0.95 -9.35
CA ASN A 180 24.97 1.08 -9.45
C ASN A 180 25.46 0.92 -10.90
N ILE A 181 24.99 -0.09 -11.64
CA ILE A 181 25.35 -0.27 -13.05
C ILE A 181 24.97 0.97 -13.86
N TYR A 182 23.73 1.44 -13.72
CA TYR A 182 23.21 2.56 -14.49
C TYR A 182 23.84 3.92 -14.12
N SER A 183 24.36 4.07 -12.91
CA SER A 183 25.09 5.28 -12.47
C SER A 183 26.36 5.55 -13.30
N ASN A 184 26.90 4.54 -13.98
CA ASN A 184 28.08 4.66 -14.84
C ASN A 184 27.78 5.27 -16.22
N PHE A 185 26.51 5.53 -16.53
CA PHE A 185 26.10 6.03 -17.85
C PHE A 185 25.49 7.42 -17.75
N GLN A 186 25.82 8.28 -18.73
CA GLN A 186 25.25 9.62 -18.85
C GLN A 186 24.21 9.67 -19.97
N GLY A 187 23.16 10.47 -19.78
CA GLY A 187 22.13 10.70 -20.79
C GLY A 187 20.75 10.24 -20.35
N THR A 188 19.72 10.88 -20.88
CA THR A 188 18.32 10.71 -20.44
C THR A 188 17.72 9.35 -20.81
N MET A 189 18.31 8.62 -21.75
CA MET A 189 17.87 7.28 -22.16
C MET A 189 18.08 6.21 -21.07
N TYR A 190 19.11 6.35 -20.24
CA TYR A 190 19.47 5.35 -19.25
C TYR A 190 18.50 5.28 -18.07
N SER A 191 17.84 6.39 -17.75
CA SER A 191 16.82 6.44 -16.69
C SER A 191 15.64 5.49 -16.96
N PRO A 192 14.90 5.59 -18.09
CA PRO A 192 13.78 4.67 -18.35
C PRO A 192 14.23 3.21 -18.53
N MET A 193 15.43 2.95 -19.03
CA MET A 193 15.97 1.58 -19.13
C MET A 193 16.23 0.96 -17.75
N ARG A 194 16.82 1.73 -16.83
CA ARG A 194 17.03 1.31 -15.42
C ARG A 194 15.71 0.89 -14.78
N ILE A 195 14.70 1.75 -14.92
CA ILE A 195 13.35 1.49 -14.42
C ILE A 195 12.74 0.23 -15.05
N ASP A 196 12.87 0.06 -16.36
CA ASP A 196 12.31 -1.11 -17.05
C ASP A 196 12.95 -2.41 -16.54
N HIS A 197 14.27 -2.45 -16.37
CA HIS A 197 14.94 -3.63 -15.80
C HIS A 197 14.44 -3.96 -14.39
N ARG A 198 14.24 -2.95 -13.54
CA ARG A 198 13.66 -3.16 -12.20
C ARG A 198 12.24 -3.70 -12.27
N ASN A 199 11.42 -3.18 -13.19
CA ASN A 199 10.07 -3.68 -13.42
C ASN A 199 10.05 -5.12 -13.96
N GLN A 200 11.01 -5.50 -14.80
CA GLN A 200 11.12 -6.87 -15.33
C GLN A 200 11.32 -7.90 -14.20
N LEU A 201 12.10 -7.58 -13.17
CA LEU A 201 12.25 -8.44 -11.99
C LEU A 201 10.92 -8.70 -11.27
N ILE A 202 10.10 -7.67 -11.10
CA ILE A 202 8.78 -7.80 -10.46
C ILE A 202 7.85 -8.63 -11.35
N LYS A 203 7.81 -8.32 -12.65
CA LYS A 203 7.01 -9.07 -13.66
C LYS A 203 7.33 -10.56 -13.65
N GLN A 204 8.62 -10.91 -13.64
CA GLN A 204 9.05 -12.32 -13.60
C GLN A 204 8.48 -13.05 -12.39
N ARG A 205 8.53 -12.42 -11.21
CA ARG A 205 7.98 -13.02 -9.99
C ARG A 205 6.46 -13.15 -10.03
N VAL A 206 5.76 -12.15 -10.56
CA VAL A 206 4.30 -12.22 -10.81
C VAL A 206 3.98 -13.44 -11.68
N THR A 207 4.66 -13.58 -12.81
CA THR A 207 4.45 -14.71 -13.74
C THR A 207 4.73 -16.06 -13.07
N GLU A 208 5.78 -16.15 -12.27
CA GLU A 208 6.11 -17.36 -11.52
C GLU A 208 4.99 -17.74 -10.54
N LEU A 209 4.55 -16.79 -9.69
CA LEU A 209 3.47 -17.04 -8.73
C LEU A 209 2.14 -17.34 -9.41
N GLN A 210 1.86 -16.68 -10.55
CA GLN A 210 0.67 -16.93 -11.35
C GLN A 210 0.69 -18.36 -11.90
N SER A 211 1.84 -18.83 -12.40
CA SER A 211 1.97 -20.20 -12.89
C SER A 211 1.66 -21.26 -11.81
N TYR A 212 1.95 -20.97 -10.54
CA TYR A 212 1.59 -21.84 -9.42
C TYR A 212 0.10 -21.76 -9.09
N LEU A 213 -0.48 -20.55 -9.17
CA LEU A 213 -1.91 -20.35 -8.95
C LEU A 213 -2.75 -21.07 -10.00
N ASP A 214 -2.32 -21.03 -11.27
CA ASP A 214 -3.00 -21.67 -12.40
C ASP A 214 -3.11 -23.19 -12.23
N LEU A 215 -2.23 -23.82 -11.45
CA LEU A 215 -2.34 -25.25 -11.11
C LEU A 215 -3.61 -25.58 -10.32
N PHE A 216 -4.25 -24.60 -9.68
CA PHE A 216 -5.49 -24.79 -8.93
C PHE A 216 -6.76 -24.46 -9.74
N ASP A 217 -6.62 -23.82 -10.90
CA ASP A 217 -7.75 -23.46 -11.76
C ASP A 217 -7.92 -24.48 -12.91
N ASN A 218 -6.90 -25.30 -13.17
CA ASN A 218 -6.89 -26.36 -14.17
C ASN A 218 -7.32 -27.75 -13.63
N TYR A 219 -7.81 -27.82 -12.39
CA TYR A 219 -8.35 -29.02 -11.73
C TYR A 219 -9.60 -28.67 -10.92
#